data_AF-A0A847H1E8-F1
#
_entry.id   AF-A0A847H1E8-F1
#
_cell.length_a   1.000
_cell.length_b   1.000
_cell.length_c   1.000
_cell.angle_alpha   90.00
_cell.angle_beta   90.00
_cell.angle_gamma   90.00
#
_symmetry.space_group_name_H-M   'P 1'
#
loop_
_entity.id
_entity.type
_entity.pdbx_description
1 polymer ?
#
loop_
_entity_poly.entity_id
_entity_poly.type
_entity_poly.pdbx_seq_one_letter_code
_entity_poly.pdbx_strand_id
1 'polypeptide(L)'
;METFKQKVLRFLYPLIRKTAKSGKNGTVLNNENNTAPSVSFYQQKATLNNGNSIDFSIYSGKKILIVNTASNCGYTGQYAELQK
;
A
#
# COMPACT_ATOMS: atom_id res chain seq x y z
N MET A 1 -3.33 -4.21 21.48
CA MET A 1 -4.69 -3.84 21.96
C MET A 1 -5.06 -2.52 21.29
N GLU A 2 -6.15 -2.47 20.53
CA GLU A 2 -6.54 -1.23 19.82
C GLU A 2 -6.99 -0.15 20.82
N THR A 3 -6.56 1.08 20.60
CA THR A 3 -6.98 2.22 21.44
C THR A 3 -8.45 2.55 21.20
N PHE A 4 -9.11 3.18 22.17
CA PHE A 4 -10.50 3.62 22.02
C PHE A 4 -10.68 4.53 20.79
N LYS A 5 -9.71 5.42 20.54
CA LYS A 5 -9.66 6.27 19.35
C LYS A 5 -9.62 5.46 18.04
N GLN A 6 -8.85 4.36 18.00
CA GLN A 6 -8.78 3.48 16.82
C GLN A 6 -10.10 2.75 16.57
N LYS A 7 -10.80 2.31 17.63
CA LYS A 7 -12.11 1.66 17.52
C LYS A 7 -13.17 2.62 16.95
N VAL A 8 -13.23 3.85 17.46
CA VAL A 8 -14.16 4.89 16.97
C VAL A 8 -13.83 5.27 15.53
N LEU A 9 -12.55 5.47 15.20
CA LEU A 9 -12.12 5.81 13.85
C LEU A 9 -12.45 4.70 12.85
N ARG A 10 -12.25 3.43 13.20
CA ARG A 10 -12.65 2.27 12.38
C ARG A 10 -14.16 2.18 12.17
N PHE A 11 -14.95 2.45 13.21
CA PHE A 11 -16.40 2.44 13.11
C PHE A 11 -16.93 3.51 12.15
N LEU A 12 -16.35 4.71 12.18
CA LEU A 12 -16.74 5.83 11.31
C LEU A 12 -16.09 5.78 9.91
N TYR A 13 -15.08 4.92 9.73
CA TYR A 13 -14.28 4.85 8.51
C TYR A 13 -15.09 4.58 7.21
N PRO A 14 -16.07 3.66 7.16
CA PRO A 14 -16.89 3.46 5.94
C PRO A 14 -17.62 4.72 5.51
N LEU A 15 -18.03 5.56 6.48
CA LEU A 15 -18.72 6.83 6.24
C LEU A 15 -17.74 7.85 5.67
N ILE A 16 -16.58 8.02 6.32
CA ILE A 16 -15.50 8.91 5.87
C ILE A 16 -14.99 8.52 4.47
N ARG A 17 -14.91 7.23 4.15
CA ARG A 17 -14.47 6.74 2.83
C ARG A 17 -15.48 7.06 1.72
N LYS A 18 -16.79 6.90 2.01
CA LYS A 18 -17.85 7.24 1.05
C LYS A 18 -17.84 8.73 0.73
N THR A 19 -17.56 9.59 1.69
CA THR A 19 -17.43 11.04 1.45
C THR A 19 -16.08 11.41 0.81
N ALA A 20 -14.99 10.71 1.15
CA ALA A 20 -13.66 10.94 0.56
C ALA A 20 -13.55 10.54 -0.92
N LYS A 21 -14.38 9.61 -1.41
CA LYS A 21 -14.44 9.24 -2.84
C LYS A 21 -14.87 10.39 -3.76
N SER A 22 -15.47 11.45 -3.22
CA SER A 22 -15.82 12.65 -3.99
C SER A 22 -14.65 13.65 -4.14
N GLY A 23 -13.48 13.37 -3.54
CA GLY A 23 -12.29 14.23 -3.58
C GLY A 23 -11.13 13.66 -4.41
N LYS A 24 -10.08 14.46 -4.60
CA LYS A 24 -8.88 14.16 -5.42
C LYS A 24 -8.07 12.92 -5.00
N ASN A 25 -8.38 12.30 -3.86
CA ASN A 25 -7.61 11.19 -3.26
C ASN A 25 -8.01 9.79 -3.76
N GLY A 26 -8.96 9.69 -4.70
CA GLY A 26 -9.44 8.43 -5.28
C GLY A 26 -9.01 8.18 -6.73
N THR A 27 -8.14 9.02 -7.29
CA THR A 27 -7.73 8.92 -8.69
C THR A 27 -6.87 7.67 -8.90
N VAL A 28 -7.37 6.75 -9.72
CA VAL A 28 -6.60 5.59 -10.21
C VAL A 28 -5.84 6.04 -11.45
N LEU A 29 -4.51 5.87 -11.43
CA LEU A 29 -3.66 6.12 -12.58
C LEU A 29 -3.38 4.79 -13.29
N ASN A 30 -3.71 4.73 -14.57
CA ASN A 30 -3.42 3.58 -15.42
C ASN A 30 -2.31 3.92 -16.42
N ASN A 31 -1.50 2.93 -16.78
CA ASN A 31 -0.51 3.06 -17.85
C ASN A 31 -1.14 2.66 -19.20
N GLU A 32 -2.08 3.47 -19.71
CA GLU A 32 -2.84 3.16 -20.94
C GLU A 32 -1.94 3.02 -22.18
N ASN A 33 -0.87 3.80 -22.26
CA ASN A 33 0.07 3.78 -23.39
C ASN A 33 1.17 2.70 -23.25
N ASN A 34 1.10 1.86 -22.22
CA ASN A 34 2.11 0.85 -21.90
C ASN A 34 3.54 1.41 -21.93
N THR A 35 3.72 2.62 -21.38
CA THR A 35 5.02 3.30 -21.34
C THR A 35 6.01 2.42 -20.57
N ALA A 36 7.11 2.05 -21.23
CA ALA A 36 8.16 1.27 -20.62
C ALA A 36 8.93 2.14 -19.60
N PRO A 37 9.26 1.59 -18.42
CA PRO A 37 10.11 2.29 -17.47
C PRO A 37 11.55 2.36 -18.00
N SER A 38 12.28 3.43 -17.66
CA SER A 38 13.69 3.58 -18.03
C SER A 38 14.60 2.56 -17.36
N VAL A 39 14.19 2.02 -16.21
CA VAL A 39 14.91 1.01 -15.44
C VAL A 39 13.93 -0.08 -15.02
N SER A 40 14.36 -1.34 -15.09
CA SER A 40 13.51 -2.46 -14.67
C SER A 40 13.30 -2.46 -13.16
N PHE A 41 12.10 -2.82 -12.72
CA PHE A 41 11.80 -3.07 -11.31
C PHE A 41 12.75 -4.11 -10.69
N TYR A 42 13.13 -5.13 -11.46
CA TYR A 42 13.99 -6.23 -10.99
C TYR A 42 15.46 -5.83 -10.80
N GLN A 43 15.85 -4.62 -11.19
CA GLN A 43 17.18 -4.06 -10.92
C GLN A 43 17.20 -3.25 -9.62
N GLN A 44 16.05 -3.02 -9.00
CA GLN A 44 15.92 -2.24 -7.77
C GLN A 44 16.26 -3.08 -6.54
N LYS A 45 16.69 -2.38 -5.49
CA LYS A 45 16.98 -2.95 -4.18
C LYS A 45 16.31 -2.10 -3.11
N ALA A 46 15.96 -2.72 -2.00
CA ALA A 46 15.44 -2.01 -0.83
C ALA A 46 16.10 -2.52 0.44
N THR A 47 16.03 -1.70 1.49
CA THR A 47 16.40 -2.10 2.85
C THR A 47 15.15 -2.58 3.57
N LEU A 48 15.19 -3.79 4.09
CA LEU A 48 14.13 -4.37 4.91
C LEU A 48 14.09 -3.68 6.29
N ASN A 49 12.99 -3.85 7.00
CA ASN A 49 12.80 -3.33 8.35
C ASN A 49 13.81 -3.89 9.39
N ASN A 50 14.48 -5.00 9.07
CA ASN A 50 15.55 -5.59 9.88
C ASN A 50 16.96 -5.11 9.46
N GLY A 51 17.07 -4.18 8.52
CA GLY A 51 18.33 -3.62 8.03
C GLY A 51 19.00 -4.42 6.90
N ASN A 52 18.51 -5.60 6.57
CA ASN A 52 19.07 -6.39 5.45
C ASN A 52 18.66 -5.80 4.10
N SER A 53 19.51 -5.99 3.09
CA SER A 53 19.17 -5.62 1.71
C SER A 53 18.38 -6.75 1.04
N ILE A 54 17.34 -6.38 0.28
CA ILE A 54 16.61 -7.28 -0.60
C ILE A 54 16.79 -6.83 -2.05
N ASP A 55 17.14 -7.78 -2.92
CA ASP A 55 17.19 -7.59 -4.36
C ASP A 55 15.87 -8.02 -4.98
N PHE A 56 15.22 -7.14 -5.74
CA PHE A 56 13.90 -7.43 -6.30
C PHE A 56 13.93 -8.42 -7.47
N SER A 57 15.10 -8.77 -8.01
CA SER A 57 15.24 -9.82 -9.03
C SER A 57 14.69 -11.18 -8.58
N ILE A 58 14.65 -11.46 -7.28
CA ILE A 58 14.09 -12.70 -6.73
C ILE A 58 12.58 -12.86 -7.02
N TYR A 59 11.89 -11.76 -7.35
CA TYR A 59 10.47 -11.74 -7.68
C TYR A 59 10.20 -11.82 -9.18
N SER A 60 11.21 -12.08 -10.01
CA SER A 60 11.04 -12.20 -11.46
C SER A 60 9.96 -13.23 -11.83
N GLY A 61 9.10 -12.85 -12.78
CA GLY A 61 7.99 -13.68 -13.23
C GLY A 61 6.77 -13.72 -12.29
N LYS A 62 6.79 -12.98 -11.18
CA LYS A 62 5.65 -12.90 -10.25
C LYS A 62 4.87 -11.59 -10.46
N LYS A 63 3.56 -11.63 -10.19
CA LYS A 63 2.75 -10.41 -10.05
C LYS A 63 3.10 -9.75 -8.73
N ILE A 64 3.32 -8.43 -8.75
CA ILE A 64 3.79 -7.66 -7.60
C ILE A 64 2.78 -6.57 -7.29
N LEU A 65 2.43 -6.45 -6.01
CA LEU A 65 1.64 -5.34 -5.47
C LEU A 65 2.52 -4.60 -4.46
N ILE A 66 2.73 -3.30 -4.70
CA ILE A 66 3.50 -2.42 -3.79
C ILE A 66 2.51 -1.58 -3.00
N VAL A 67 2.60 -1.62 -1.67
CA VAL A 67 1.71 -0.90 -0.78
C VAL A 67 2.53 -0.05 0.18
N ASN A 68 2.27 1.25 0.23
CA ASN A 68 2.79 2.11 1.28
C ASN A 68 1.95 1.88 2.56
N THR A 69 2.61 1.45 3.64
CA THR A 69 1.95 1.21 4.94
C THR A 69 2.30 2.31 5.93
N ALA A 70 1.46 2.51 6.95
CA ALA A 70 1.68 3.50 8.02
C ALA A 70 1.23 2.95 9.38
N SER A 71 2.07 3.10 10.42
CA SER A 71 1.88 2.45 11.72
C SER A 71 0.77 3.07 12.60
N ASN A 72 0.35 4.32 12.32
CA ASN A 72 -0.59 5.06 13.17
C ASN A 72 -1.74 5.72 12.39
N CYS A 73 -2.28 5.01 11.40
CA CYS A 73 -3.40 5.49 10.59
C CYS A 73 -4.67 4.68 10.87
N GLY A 74 -5.86 5.24 10.73
CA GLY A 74 -7.14 4.54 10.95
C GLY A 74 -7.38 3.30 10.07
N TYR A 75 -6.47 3.06 9.13
CA TYR A 75 -6.50 2.05 8.09
C TYR A 75 -5.59 0.85 8.40
N THR A 76 -4.92 0.81 9.56
CA THR A 76 -4.00 -0.28 9.94
C THR A 76 -4.63 -1.68 9.86
N GLY A 77 -5.96 -1.78 9.93
CA GLY A 77 -6.67 -3.06 9.70
C GLY A 77 -6.46 -3.70 8.33
N GLN A 78 -6.19 -2.91 7.29
CA GLN A 78 -5.97 -3.44 5.93
C GLN A 78 -4.70 -4.30 5.86
N TYR A 79 -3.73 -4.08 6.74
CA TYR A 79 -2.53 -4.91 6.79
C TYR A 79 -2.86 -6.39 7.04
N ALA A 80 -3.84 -6.65 7.92
CA ALA A 80 -4.28 -8.01 8.22
C ALA A 80 -5.02 -8.69 7.06
N GLU A 81 -5.61 -7.92 6.14
CA GLU A 81 -6.22 -8.47 4.92
C GLU A 81 -5.17 -8.69 3.82
N LEU A 82 -4.15 -7.84 3.75
CA LEU A 82 -3.04 -7.95 2.78
C LEU A 82 -2.02 -9.07 3.12
N GLN A 83 -1.96 -9.49 4.39
CA GLN A 83 -1.05 -10.54 4.86
C GLN A 83 -1.63 -11.97 4.80
N LYS A 84 -2.88 -12.14 4.36
CA LYS A 84 -3.51 -13.46 4.17
C LYS A 84 -3.14 -14.06 2.82
#